data_AF-Q22W32-F1
#
_entry.id   AF-Q22W32-F1
#
_cell.length_a   1.000
_cell.length_b   1.000
_cell.length_c   1.000
_cell.angle_alpha   90.00
_cell.angle_beta   90.00
_cell.angle_gamma   90.00
#
_symmetry.space_group_name_H-M   'P 1'
#
loop_
_entity.id
_entity.type
_entity.pdbx_description
1 polymer ?
#
loop_
_entity_poly.entity_id
_entity_poly.type
_entity_poly.pdbx_seq_one_letter_code
_entity_poly.pdbx_strand_id
1 'polypeptide(L)'
;MEPFGTDERNWTHEEKDIITRFLKYDKHVNLKTAEMVYSAEVESAYFGKAGALAGGVISALFFNFPIVRNLPIIRRSVIGVLPFLYCYTWGKNTQEELRWLKTFAAYQRFVVYHGQHCKLWV
;
A
#
# COMPACT_ATOMS: atom_id res chain seq x y z
N MET A 1 -9.11 -13.51 14.33
CA MET A 1 -8.47 -12.25 14.74
C MET A 1 -9.05 -11.17 13.86
N GLU A 2 -9.97 -10.37 14.41
CA GLU A 2 -10.41 -9.17 13.71
C GLU A 2 -9.18 -8.27 13.55
N PRO A 3 -8.81 -7.84 12.31
CA PRO A 3 -7.53 -7.18 12.09
C PRO A 3 -7.51 -5.70 12.53
N PHE A 4 -8.56 -5.20 13.17
CA PHE A 4 -8.74 -3.77 13.40
C PHE A 4 -9.51 -3.52 14.70
N GLY A 5 -8.97 -2.68 15.60
CA GLY A 5 -9.80 -1.85 16.46
C GLY A 5 -10.43 -0.73 15.64
N THR A 6 -11.62 -0.29 16.02
CA THR A 6 -12.43 0.71 15.30
C THR A 6 -11.73 2.06 15.15
N ASP A 7 -10.84 2.42 16.07
CA ASP A 7 -10.12 3.70 16.10
C ASP A 7 -8.84 3.70 15.23
N GLU A 8 -8.24 2.53 15.00
CA GLU A 8 -6.94 2.38 14.32
C GLU A 8 -7.07 2.36 12.78
N ARG A 9 -8.31 2.29 12.28
CA ARG A 9 -8.66 2.47 10.86
C ARG A 9 -8.62 3.93 10.43
N ASN A 10 -8.66 4.88 11.38
CA ASN A 10 -8.78 6.30 11.12
C ASN A 10 -7.44 7.06 11.21
N TRP A 11 -6.32 6.36 11.36
CA TRP A 11 -5.01 7.02 11.42
C TRP A 11 -4.69 7.76 10.12
N THR A 12 -4.28 9.00 10.30
CA THR A 12 -3.79 9.88 9.24
C THR A 12 -2.54 9.28 8.59
N HIS A 13 -2.23 9.71 7.37
CA HIS A 13 -0.99 9.28 6.71
C HIS A 13 0.26 9.66 7.52
N GLU A 14 0.23 10.79 8.23
CA GLU A 14 1.34 11.22 9.08
C GLU A 14 1.57 10.26 10.25
N GLU A 15 0.51 9.84 10.94
CA GLU A 15 0.61 8.87 12.04
C GLU A 15 1.14 7.52 11.56
N LYS A 16 0.67 7.05 10.41
CA LYS A 16 1.17 5.81 9.77
C LYS A 16 2.65 5.91 9.47
N ASP A 17 3.12 7.05 8.96
CA ASP A 17 4.53 7.27 8.66
C ASP A 17 5.40 7.36 9.92
N ILE A 18 4.93 8.01 10.99
CA ILE A 18 5.62 8.08 12.28
C ILE A 18 5.83 6.67 12.84
N ILE A 19 4.77 5.85 12.85
CA ILE A 19 4.82 4.47 13.38
C ILE A 19 5.73 3.60 12.50
N THR A 20 5.64 3.75 11.18
CA THR A 20 6.51 3.03 10.25
C THR A 20 7.98 3.37 10.49
N ARG A 21 8.33 4.65 10.67
CA ARG A 21 9.71 5.07 10.96
C ARG A 21 10.18 4.55 12.31
N PHE A 22 9.33 4.64 13.33
CA PHE A 22 9.63 4.10 14.66
C PHE A 22 9.98 2.62 14.58
N LEU A 23 9.15 1.81 13.93
CA LEU A 23 9.38 0.36 13.81
C LEU A 23 10.62 -0.01 12.97
N LYS A 24 11.09 0.87 12.09
CA LYS A 24 12.26 0.60 11.23
C LYS A 24 13.58 1.03 11.87
N TYR A 25 13.57 2.14 12.59
CA TYR A 25 14.80 2.83 12.97
C TYR A 25 15.03 2.92 14.47
N ASP A 26 14.02 2.67 15.30
CA ASP A 26 14.20 2.73 16.74
C ASP A 26 15.01 1.53 17.26
N LYS A 27 16.03 1.82 18.07
CA LYS A 27 16.96 0.83 18.63
C LYS A 27 16.31 -0.16 19.59
N HIS A 28 15.14 0.16 20.14
CA HIS A 28 14.38 -0.70 21.05
C HIS A 28 13.48 -1.69 20.31
N VAL A 29 13.34 -1.55 18.99
CA VAL A 29 12.56 -2.46 18.17
C VAL A 29 13.43 -3.65 17.77
N ASN A 30 12.92 -4.86 18.03
CA ASN A 30 13.59 -6.09 17.65
C ASN A 30 13.83 -6.13 16.12
N LEU A 31 15.01 -6.61 15.70
CA LEU A 31 15.40 -6.75 14.30
C LEU A 31 14.33 -7.45 13.44
N LYS A 32 13.70 -8.50 13.99
CA LYS A 32 12.65 -9.26 13.31
C LYS A 32 11.42 -8.40 12.98
N THR A 33 11.07 -7.44 13.84
CA THR A 33 9.96 -6.52 13.60
C THR A 33 10.32 -5.50 12.53
N ALA A 34 11.54 -4.94 12.58
CA ALA A 34 12.04 -4.03 11.56
C ALA A 34 12.07 -4.72 10.17
N GLU A 35 12.56 -5.96 10.11
CA GLU A 35 12.59 -6.75 8.88
C GLU A 35 11.19 -6.96 8.27
N MET A 36 10.17 -7.23 9.10
CA MET A 36 8.78 -7.33 8.62
C MET A 36 8.25 -6.03 8.01
N VAL A 37 8.68 -4.87 8.51
CA VAL A 37 8.29 -3.58 7.93
C VAL A 37 9.04 -3.32 6.61
N TYR A 38 10.33 -3.68 6.53
CA TYR A 38 11.07 -3.62 5.27
C TYR A 38 10.48 -4.55 4.20
N SER A 39 10.12 -5.78 4.56
CA SER A 39 9.50 -6.72 3.62
C SER A 39 8.12 -6.24 3.17
N ALA A 40 7.33 -5.62 4.06
CA ALA A 40 6.05 -5.02 3.72
C ALA A 40 6.16 -3.93 2.64
N GLU A 41 7.17 -3.07 2.72
CA GLU A 41 7.44 -2.05 1.70
C GLU A 41 7.82 -2.66 0.34
N VAL A 42 8.68 -3.68 0.35
CA VAL A 42 9.10 -4.36 -0.89
C VAL A 42 7.92 -5.10 -1.53
N GLU A 43 7.17 -5.85 -0.73
CA GLU A 43 6.04 -6.66 -1.20
C GLU A 43 4.88 -5.78 -1.71
N SER A 44 4.60 -4.66 -1.03
CA SER A 44 3.59 -3.70 -1.49
C SER A 44 3.99 -2.97 -2.77
N ALA A 45 5.28 -2.70 -2.99
CA ALA A 45 5.76 -2.02 -4.19
C ALA A 45 5.45 -2.81 -5.49
N TYR A 46 5.30 -4.14 -5.42
CA TYR A 46 4.86 -4.94 -6.57
C TYR A 46 3.46 -4.56 -7.05
N PHE A 47 2.54 -4.19 -6.15
CA PHE A 47 1.18 -3.81 -6.53
C PHE A 47 1.13 -2.46 -7.25
N GLY A 48 1.98 -1.50 -6.85
CA GLY A 48 2.13 -0.24 -7.56
C GLY A 48 2.66 -0.45 -8.99
N LYS A 49 3.66 -1.32 -9.15
CA LYS A 49 4.20 -1.70 -10.47
C LYS A 49 3.18 -2.47 -11.30
N ALA A 50 2.47 -3.42 -10.70
CA ALA A 50 1.43 -4.20 -11.36
C ALA A 50 0.29 -3.32 -11.85
N GLY A 51 -0.16 -2.35 -11.05
CA GLY A 51 -1.19 -1.38 -11.45
C GLY A 51 -0.76 -0.52 -12.64
N ALA A 52 0.49 -0.05 -12.66
CA ALA A 52 1.04 0.70 -13.78
C ALA A 52 1.16 -0.15 -15.07
N LEU A 53 1.64 -1.39 -14.95
CA LEU A 53 1.74 -2.31 -16.10
C LEU A 53 0.36 -2.70 -16.64
N ALA A 54 -0.56 -3.08 -15.76
CA ALA A 54 -1.93 -3.41 -16.13
C ALA A 54 -2.63 -2.21 -16.79
N GLY A 55 -2.45 -1.00 -16.23
CA GLY A 55 -2.97 0.24 -16.81
C GLY A 55 -2.43 0.49 -18.22
N GLY A 56 -1.14 0.25 -18.46
CA GLY A 56 -0.53 0.39 -19.78
C GLY A 56 -1.10 -0.59 -20.81
N VAL A 57 -1.26 -1.86 -20.41
CA VAL A 57 -1.85 -2.89 -21.27
C VAL A 57 -3.31 -2.59 -21.58
N ILE A 58 -4.12 -2.26 -20.58
CA ILE A 58 -5.54 -1.97 -20.75
C ILE A 58 -5.73 -0.72 -21.59
N SER A 59 -4.94 0.32 -21.37
CA SER A 59 -4.94 1.55 -22.17
C SER A 59 -4.62 1.29 -23.64
N ALA A 60 -3.61 0.46 -23.92
CA ALA A 60 -3.26 0.08 -25.29
C ALA A 60 -4.37 -0.74 -25.98
N LEU A 61 -5.04 -1.64 -25.26
CA LEU A 61 -6.19 -2.39 -25.76
C LEU A 61 -7.38 -1.46 -26.05
N PHE A 62 -7.68 -0.52 -25.13
CA PHE A 62 -8.78 0.43 -25.27
C PHE A 62 -8.54 1.42 -26.41
N PHE A 63 -7.30 1.87 -26.59
CA PHE A 63 -6.92 2.72 -27.71
C PHE A 63 -7.24 2.03 -29.04
N ASN A 64 -7.02 0.71 -29.16
CA ASN A 64 -7.28 -0.06 -30.39
C ASN A 64 -8.71 -0.60 -30.52
N PHE A 65 -9.59 -0.33 -29.56
CA PHE A 65 -10.97 -0.80 -29.59
C PHE A 65 -11.75 -0.18 -30.77
N PRO A 66 -12.63 -0.92 -31.46
CA PRO A 66 -13.28 -0.46 -32.69
C PRO A 66 -14.04 0.86 -32.55
N ILE A 67 -14.67 1.08 -31.40
CA ILE A 67 -15.44 2.31 -31.09
C ILE A 67 -14.50 3.51 -30.95
N VAL A 68 -13.33 3.31 -30.34
CA VAL A 68 -12.37 4.37 -30.00
C VAL A 68 -11.43 4.67 -31.17
N ARG A 69 -11.11 3.66 -32.00
CA ARG A 69 -10.23 3.76 -33.16
C ARG A 69 -10.73 4.72 -34.25
N ASN A 70 -12.05 4.92 -34.34
CA ASN A 70 -12.67 5.80 -35.33
C ASN A 70 -12.69 7.28 -34.90
N LEU A 71 -12.27 7.59 -33.67
CA LEU A 71 -12.22 8.96 -33.16
C LEU A 71 -10.91 9.67 -33.56
N PRO A 72 -10.91 11.02 -33.65
CA PRO A 72 -9.71 11.80 -33.84
C PRO A 72 -8.65 11.48 -32.77
N ILE A 73 -7.37 11.49 -33.15
CA ILE A 73 -6.24 11.07 -32.30
C ILE A 73 -6.26 11.74 -30.91
N ILE A 74 -6.58 13.02 -30.83
CA ILE A 74 -6.65 13.75 -29.55
C ILE A 74 -7.71 13.14 -28.61
N ARG A 75 -8.92 12.87 -29.13
CA ARG A 75 -10.01 12.25 -28.35
C ARG A 75 -9.66 10.80 -27.98
N ARG A 76 -8.99 10.09 -28.89
CA ARG A 76 -8.51 8.72 -28.70
C ARG A 76 -7.49 8.62 -27.56
N SER A 77 -6.55 9.57 -27.49
CA SER A 77 -5.55 9.63 -26.42
C SER A 77 -6.19 9.95 -25.07
N VAL A 78 -7.13 10.89 -25.00
CA VAL A 78 -7.84 11.22 -23.75
C VAL A 78 -8.61 10.01 -23.22
N ILE A 79 -9.37 9.33 -24.09
CA ILE A 79 -10.14 8.13 -23.71
C ILE A 79 -9.21 6.96 -23.35
N GLY A 80 -8.09 6.81 -24.06
CA GLY A 80 -7.10 5.78 -23.79
C GLY A 80 -6.39 5.98 -22.45
N VAL A 81 -6.21 7.21 -21.98
CA VAL A 81 -5.54 7.51 -20.70
C VAL A 81 -6.45 7.20 -19.50
N LEU A 82 -7.78 7.25 -19.64
CA LEU A 82 -8.72 7.00 -18.53
C LEU A 82 -8.55 5.62 -17.87
N PRO A 83 -8.51 4.50 -18.63
CA PRO A 83 -8.23 3.19 -18.06
C PRO A 83 -6.86 3.10 -17.38
N PHE A 84 -5.84 3.76 -17.94
CA PHE A 84 -4.51 3.81 -17.32
C PHE A 84 -4.58 4.47 -15.95
N LEU A 85 -5.20 5.66 -15.87
CA LEU A 85 -5.34 6.40 -14.61
C LEU A 85 -6.10 5.58 -13.57
N TYR A 86 -7.18 4.92 -13.97
CA TYR A 86 -7.96 4.07 -13.06
C TYR A 86 -7.13 2.91 -12.48
N CYS A 87 -6.42 2.16 -13.33
CA CYS A 87 -5.59 1.04 -12.86
C CYS A 87 -4.39 1.52 -12.03
N TYR A 88 -3.82 2.68 -12.37
CA TYR A 88 -2.73 3.28 -11.62
C TYR A 88 -3.17 3.73 -10.22
N THR A 89 -4.30 4.44 -10.11
CA THR A 89 -4.83 4.86 -8.80
C THR A 89 -5.24 3.67 -7.96
N TRP A 90 -5.90 2.67 -8.56
CA TRP A 90 -6.21 1.42 -7.89
C TRP A 90 -4.95 0.73 -7.35
N GLY A 91 -3.92 0.55 -8.19
CA GLY A 91 -2.67 -0.07 -7.77
C GLY A 91 -1.94 0.71 -6.67
N LYS A 92 -1.99 2.05 -6.71
CA LYS A 92 -1.44 2.91 -5.65
C LYS A 92 -2.18 2.77 -4.33
N ASN A 93 -3.51 2.79 -4.35
CA ASN A 93 -4.33 2.64 -3.15
C ASN A 93 -4.13 1.25 -2.52
N THR A 94 -4.15 0.19 -3.34
CA THR A 94 -3.91 -1.18 -2.88
C THR A 94 -2.49 -1.37 -2.35
N GLN A 95 -1.48 -0.77 -2.99
CA GLN A 95 -0.11 -0.75 -2.47
C GLN A 95 -0.08 -0.15 -1.06
N GLU A 96 -0.71 1.01 -0.87
CA GLU A 96 -0.69 1.71 0.41
C GLU A 96 -1.43 0.94 1.52
N GLU A 97 -2.61 0.39 1.21
CA GLU A 97 -3.38 -0.43 2.14
C GLU A 97 -2.62 -1.68 2.58
N LEU A 98 -2.03 -2.41 1.62
CA LEU A 98 -1.27 -3.64 1.91
C LEU A 98 0.00 -3.35 2.70
N ARG A 99 0.70 -2.25 2.36
CA ARG A 99 1.86 -1.78 3.13
C ARG A 99 1.44 -1.55 4.58
N TRP A 100 0.37 -0.78 4.77
CA TRP A 100 -0.10 -0.41 6.10
C TRP A 100 -0.56 -1.62 6.92
N LEU A 101 -1.36 -2.52 6.33
CA LEU A 101 -1.83 -3.74 6.98
C LEU A 101 -0.69 -4.58 7.56
N LYS A 102 0.40 -4.74 6.79
CA LYS A 102 1.56 -5.53 7.22
C LYS A 102 2.38 -4.80 8.28
N THR A 103 2.63 -3.50 8.11
CA THR A 103 3.30 -2.67 9.13
C THR A 103 2.52 -2.66 10.44
N PHE A 104 1.19 -2.58 10.36
CA PHE A 104 0.31 -2.60 11.53
C PHE A 104 0.34 -3.96 12.24
N ALA A 105 0.34 -5.07 11.51
CA ALA A 105 0.53 -6.39 12.12
C ALA A 105 1.87 -6.50 12.87
N ALA A 106 2.94 -5.88 12.34
CA ALA A 106 4.22 -5.77 13.03
C ALA A 106 4.14 -4.86 14.28
N TYR A 107 3.42 -3.74 14.17
CA TYR A 107 3.14 -2.84 15.29
C TYR A 107 2.40 -3.54 16.44
N GLN A 108 1.32 -4.27 16.14
CA GLN A 108 0.55 -5.00 17.15
C GLN A 108 1.42 -6.04 17.87
N ARG A 109 2.28 -6.76 17.13
CA ARG A 109 3.24 -7.70 17.73
C ARG A 109 4.23 -7.00 18.65
N PHE A 110 4.73 -5.84 18.25
CA PHE A 110 5.61 -5.02 19.08
C PHE A 110 4.90 -4.57 20.37
N VAL A 111 3.67 -4.06 20.28
CA VAL A 111 2.87 -3.62 21.43
C VAL A 111 2.59 -4.79 22.38
N VAL A 112 2.22 -5.96 21.87
CA VAL A 112 2.01 -7.16 22.72
C VAL A 112 3.32 -7.57 23.38
N TYR A 113 4.44 -7.61 22.65
CA TYR A 113 5.75 -7.94 23.21
C TYR A 113 6.15 -6.96 24.33
N HIS A 114 6.07 -5.65 24.08
CA HIS A 114 6.36 -4.65 25.10
C HIS A 114 5.36 -4.68 26.26
N GLY A 115 4.07 -4.88 25.99
CA GLY A 115 3.04 -5.01 27.01
C GLY A 115 3.19 -6.27 27.88
N GLN A 116 3.76 -7.35 27.34
CA GLN A 116 4.11 -8.56 28.09
C GLN A 116 5.38 -8.37 28.92
N HIS A 117 6.39 -7.67 28.41
CA HIS A 117 7.64 -7.42 29.12
C HIS A 117 7.53 -6.30 30.18
N CYS A 118 6.68 -5.30 29.99
CA CYS A 118 6.43 -4.24 30.99
C CYS A 118 5.47 -4.69 32.11
N LYS A 119 4.72 -5.79 31.96
CA LYS A 119 3.86 -6.34 33.01
C LYS A 119 4.59 -7.21 34.04
N LEU A 120 5.88 -7.48 33.86
CA LEU A 120 6.73 -8.15 34.86
C LEU A 120 7.29 -7.19 35.92
N TRP A 121 6.87 -5.92 35.91
CA TRP A 121 7.25 -4.89 36.88
C TRP A 121 6.04 -4.23 37.54
N VAL A 122 5.08 -5.05 37.98
CA VAL A 122 4.10 -4.67 39.02
C VAL A 122 4.12 -5.73 40.10
#